data_AF-A0A533YIL0-F1
#
_entry.id   AF-A0A533YIL0-F1
#
_cell.length_a   1.000
_cell.length_b   1.000
_cell.length_c   1.000
_cell.angle_alpha   90.00
_cell.angle_beta   90.00
_cell.angle_gamma   90.00
#
_symmetry.space_group_name_H-M   'P 1'
#
loop_
_entity.id
_entity.type
_entity.pdbx_description
1 polymer ?
#
loop_
_entity_poly.entity_id
_entity_poly.type
_entity_poly.pdbx_seq_one_letter_code
_entity_poly.pdbx_strand_id
1 'polypeptide(L)'
;MKSNAMVMTASTNSRLPLWCLLVSVWIALPLSLTGMPTEAKAHGHREQIIPIVGVTLGQGQEPTGMVTNLLLTFEERTDRDGLAIHFRSAPGRFSPLAQTAVQQAIYRTAKAAGLSTDTWTVVLSVPDPGLTVHGDSLSAMVGLSVIALAKGELIPPDRVITGTVTPEGYIARVGSVPLKVDAANQAHIRRVLVPEEHDVGDPDWETPFLMQVSPVGSVSQAYWALTDHPLHP
;
A
#
# COMPACT_ATOMS: atom_id res chain seq x y z
N MET A 1 -56.77 -31.22 -42.76
CA MET A 1 -57.95 -30.42 -42.36
C MET A 1 -57.52 -28.96 -42.27
N LYS A 2 -58.11 -28.13 -43.15
CA LYS A 2 -58.24 -26.65 -43.10
C LYS A 2 -56.93 -25.83 -43.11
N SER A 3 -56.72 -24.81 -43.93
CA SER A 3 -57.58 -24.13 -44.92
C SER A 3 -56.71 -23.34 -45.89
N ASN A 4 -57.11 -23.39 -47.15
CA ASN A 4 -56.67 -22.55 -48.27
C ASN A 4 -56.80 -21.05 -47.98
N ALA A 5 -55.94 -20.26 -48.61
CA ALA A 5 -56.37 -19.03 -49.30
C ALA A 5 -55.39 -18.70 -50.43
N MET A 6 -55.82 -19.10 -51.62
CA MET A 6 -55.29 -18.75 -52.93
C MET A 6 -55.92 -17.42 -53.37
N VAL A 7 -55.11 -16.48 -53.87
CA VAL A 7 -55.54 -15.31 -54.65
C VAL A 7 -54.48 -15.17 -55.76
N MET A 8 -54.70 -15.68 -56.97
CA MET A 8 -55.51 -15.18 -58.10
C MET A 8 -54.90 -13.99 -58.87
N THR A 9 -54.07 -14.36 -59.86
CA THR A 9 -53.98 -13.94 -61.28
C THR A 9 -53.63 -12.51 -61.75
N ALA A 10 -52.89 -12.54 -62.87
CA ALA A 10 -52.67 -11.53 -63.94
C ALA A 10 -51.52 -10.54 -63.67
N SER A 11 -50.64 -10.17 -64.61
CA SER A 11 -50.65 -10.24 -66.08
C SER A 11 -49.23 -10.07 -66.67
N THR A 12 -48.93 -10.87 -67.70
CA THR A 12 -48.38 -10.49 -69.02
C THR A 12 -47.18 -9.53 -69.16
N ASN A 13 -46.15 -10.02 -69.87
CA ASN A 13 -45.21 -9.30 -70.76
C ASN A 13 -44.30 -8.23 -70.10
N SER A 14 -43.02 -8.05 -70.45
CA SER A 14 -42.25 -8.39 -71.63
C SER A 14 -40.80 -7.90 -71.42
N ARG A 15 -39.84 -8.61 -72.01
CA ARG A 15 -38.60 -8.08 -72.61
C ARG A 15 -37.56 -7.39 -71.70
N LEU A 16 -36.42 -8.06 -71.58
CA LEU A 16 -35.09 -7.47 -71.36
C LEU A 16 -34.88 -6.26 -72.31
N PRO A 17 -34.14 -5.24 -71.86
CA PRO A 17 -32.78 -5.13 -72.39
C PRO A 17 -31.72 -4.69 -71.38
N LEU A 18 -30.49 -5.12 -71.69
CA LEU A 18 -29.21 -4.52 -71.31
C LEU A 18 -29.26 -2.98 -71.40
N TRP A 19 -28.60 -2.30 -70.45
CA TRP A 19 -27.73 -1.11 -70.60
C TRP A 19 -27.14 -0.80 -69.21
N CYS A 20 -25.83 -1.03 -69.02
CA CYS A 20 -24.76 -0.03 -69.07
C CYS A 20 -24.49 0.68 -67.73
N LEU A 21 -23.28 0.40 -67.21
CA LEU A 21 -22.42 1.25 -66.38
C LEU A 21 -22.93 1.64 -64.98
N LEU A 22 -22.20 1.20 -63.95
CA LEU A 22 -21.42 2.11 -63.12
C LEU A 22 -20.42 1.33 -62.26
N VAL A 23 -19.15 1.67 -62.49
CA VAL A 23 -17.96 1.28 -61.74
C VAL A 23 -18.11 1.70 -60.29
N SER A 24 -18.01 0.77 -59.33
CA SER A 24 -17.75 1.11 -57.92
C SER A 24 -16.40 0.53 -57.52
N VAL A 25 -15.41 1.42 -57.57
CA VAL A 25 -14.10 1.27 -56.95
C VAL A 25 -14.30 1.11 -55.45
N TRP A 26 -14.10 -0.09 -54.93
CA TRP A 26 -13.98 -0.29 -53.49
C TRP A 26 -12.53 0.00 -53.09
N ILE A 27 -12.35 1.19 -52.53
CA ILE A 27 -11.11 1.70 -51.97
C ILE A 27 -10.67 0.75 -50.85
N ALA A 28 -9.49 0.15 -51.03
CA ALA A 28 -8.78 -0.57 -49.98
C ALA A 28 -8.44 0.41 -48.84
N LEU A 29 -9.12 0.24 -47.70
CA LEU A 29 -8.83 1.00 -46.48
C LEU A 29 -7.54 0.43 -45.86
N PRO A 30 -6.48 1.23 -45.66
CA PRO A 30 -5.26 0.73 -45.06
C PRO A 30 -5.50 0.40 -43.59
N LEU A 31 -5.22 -0.85 -43.24
CA LEU A 31 -5.15 -1.38 -41.88
C LEU A 31 -4.13 -0.53 -41.10
N SER A 32 -4.62 0.51 -40.43
CA SER A 32 -3.79 1.31 -39.54
C SER A 32 -3.35 0.38 -38.42
N LEU A 33 -2.04 0.12 -38.32
CA LEU A 33 -1.44 -0.45 -37.14
C LEU A 33 -1.81 0.45 -35.96
N THR A 34 -2.82 0.04 -35.20
CA THR A 34 -3.03 0.53 -33.85
C THR A 34 -1.79 0.13 -33.09
N GLY A 35 -0.88 1.09 -32.87
CA GLY A 35 0.12 0.97 -31.83
C GLY A 35 -0.63 0.65 -30.56
N MET A 36 -0.44 -0.57 -30.04
CA MET A 36 -0.82 -0.90 -28.68
C MET A 36 -0.21 0.22 -27.82
N PRO A 37 -0.97 0.91 -26.96
CA PRO A 37 -0.32 1.67 -25.92
C PRO A 37 0.47 0.63 -25.14
N THR A 38 1.80 0.70 -25.24
CA THR A 38 2.66 0.10 -24.24
C THR A 38 2.12 0.65 -22.94
N GLU A 39 1.50 -0.20 -22.11
CA GLU A 39 1.35 0.09 -20.69
C GLU A 39 2.76 0.33 -20.19
N ALA A 40 3.20 1.58 -20.27
CA ALA A 40 4.24 2.07 -19.40
C ALA A 40 3.68 1.76 -18.02
N LYS A 41 4.24 0.74 -17.35
CA LYS A 41 4.11 0.61 -15.90
C LYS A 41 4.28 2.02 -15.38
N ALA A 42 3.23 2.59 -14.79
CA ALA A 42 3.32 3.91 -14.23
C ALA A 42 4.45 3.86 -13.19
N HIS A 43 5.64 4.34 -13.58
CA HIS A 43 6.71 4.69 -12.68
C HIS A 43 6.12 5.78 -11.81
N GLY A 44 5.73 5.37 -10.61
CA GLY A 44 4.46 5.80 -10.05
C GLY A 44 4.67 6.46 -8.72
N HIS A 45 4.35 7.74 -8.67
CA HIS A 45 4.05 8.42 -7.42
C HIS A 45 2.88 7.68 -6.73
N ARG A 46 3.11 7.19 -5.52
CA ARG A 46 2.12 6.52 -4.68
C ARG A 46 2.12 7.16 -3.31
N GLU A 47 0.95 7.24 -2.70
CA GLU A 47 0.81 7.88 -1.40
C GLU A 47 -0.17 7.07 -0.54
N GLN A 48 0.13 6.97 0.74
CA GLN A 48 -0.72 6.31 1.71
C GLN A 48 -0.64 6.98 3.08
N ILE A 49 -1.79 7.13 3.73
CA ILE A 49 -1.88 7.43 5.15
C ILE A 49 -1.73 6.11 5.92
N ILE A 50 -0.76 6.05 6.83
CA ILE A 50 -0.49 4.86 7.64
C ILE A 50 -0.66 5.18 9.13
N PRO A 51 -1.34 4.33 9.91
CA PRO A 51 -1.38 4.48 11.36
C PRO A 51 -0.03 4.11 11.96
N ILE A 52 0.36 4.79 13.03
CA ILE A 52 1.46 4.39 13.92
C ILE A 52 0.95 4.38 15.35
N VAL A 53 1.49 3.47 16.16
CA VAL A 53 1.20 3.39 17.60
C VAL A 53 2.44 3.74 18.40
N GLY A 54 2.25 4.50 19.47
CA GLY A 54 3.31 4.94 20.35
C GLY A 54 2.80 5.18 21.77
N VAL A 55 3.69 5.71 22.61
CA VAL A 55 3.36 6.16 23.96
C VAL A 55 3.69 7.64 24.06
N THR A 56 2.83 8.39 24.75
CA THR A 56 3.04 9.79 25.08
C THR A 56 3.11 9.95 26.59
N LEU A 57 3.91 10.94 27.03
CA LEU A 57 4.02 11.34 28.42
C LEU A 57 3.43 12.74 28.54
N GLY A 58 2.21 12.85 29.05
CA GLY A 58 1.70 14.14 29.53
C GLY A 58 2.56 14.61 30.71
N GLN A 59 2.78 15.92 30.87
CA GLN A 59 3.56 16.44 32.00
C GLN A 59 2.97 15.96 33.33
N GLY A 60 3.70 15.11 34.06
CA GLY A 60 3.27 14.56 35.34
C GLY A 60 2.13 13.54 35.28
N GLN A 61 1.78 13.05 34.08
CA GLN A 61 0.77 12.02 33.89
C GLN A 61 1.43 10.66 33.65
N GLU A 62 0.70 9.60 33.99
CA GLU A 62 1.07 8.24 33.62
C GLU A 62 1.23 8.13 32.09
N PRO A 63 2.17 7.30 31.60
CA PRO A 63 2.32 7.05 30.18
C PRO A 63 1.02 6.54 29.58
N THR A 64 0.59 7.13 28.46
CA THR A 64 -0.60 6.68 27.73
C THR A 64 -0.23 6.29 26.31
N GLY A 65 -0.86 5.23 25.81
CA GLY A 65 -0.74 4.86 24.41
C GLY A 65 -1.42 5.90 23.51
N MET A 66 -0.93 6.03 22.28
CA MET A 66 -1.49 6.94 21.28
C MET A 66 -1.40 6.31 19.90
N VAL A 67 -2.45 6.51 19.10
CA VAL A 67 -2.43 6.28 17.65
C VAL A 67 -2.42 7.62 16.95
N THR A 68 -1.53 7.78 15.99
CA THR A 68 -1.48 8.93 15.08
C THR A 68 -1.23 8.42 13.66
N ASN A 69 -1.42 9.26 12.66
CA ASN A 69 -1.23 8.90 11.27
C ASN A 69 0.03 9.57 10.72
N LEU A 70 0.71 8.90 9.80
CA LEU A 70 1.74 9.48 8.95
C LEU A 70 1.23 9.54 7.53
N LEU A 71 1.58 10.60 6.80
CA LEU A 71 1.48 10.61 5.34
C LEU A 71 2.80 10.13 4.77
N LEU A 72 2.75 9.01 4.05
CA LEU A 72 3.87 8.37 3.37
C LEU A 72 3.70 8.52 1.87
N THR A 73 4.63 9.21 1.23
CA THR A 73 4.74 9.33 -0.22
C THR A 73 5.93 8.50 -0.70
N PHE A 74 5.72 7.71 -1.75
CA PHE A 74 6.73 6.92 -2.44
C PHE A 74 6.79 7.32 -3.90
N GLU A 75 8.00 7.48 -4.43
CA GLU A 75 8.25 7.70 -5.84
C GLU A 75 9.40 6.82 -6.31
N GLU A 76 9.17 6.12 -7.42
CA GLU A 76 10.23 5.41 -8.14
C GLU A 76 10.81 6.34 -9.20
N ARG A 77 12.05 6.76 -9.00
CA ARG A 77 12.82 7.64 -9.88
C ARG A 77 13.43 6.87 -11.07
N THR A 78 13.90 7.62 -12.05
CA THR A 78 14.65 7.09 -13.20
C THR A 78 16.16 7.09 -13.00
N ASP A 79 16.68 7.93 -12.08
CA ASP A 79 18.08 7.90 -11.65
C ASP A 79 18.35 6.74 -10.67
N ARG A 80 19.64 6.51 -10.34
CA ARG A 80 20.09 5.48 -9.38
C ARG A 80 20.99 6.08 -8.30
N ASP A 81 20.64 7.26 -7.80
CA ASP A 81 21.47 8.00 -6.85
C ASP A 81 21.37 7.49 -5.40
N GLY A 82 20.66 6.39 -5.17
CA GLY A 82 20.45 5.81 -3.86
C GLY A 82 19.09 6.19 -3.26
N LEU A 83 18.82 5.64 -2.08
CA LEU A 83 17.61 5.93 -1.31
C LEU A 83 17.61 7.39 -0.84
N ALA A 84 16.65 8.18 -1.30
CA ALA A 84 16.40 9.53 -0.80
C ALA A 84 15.22 9.50 0.18
N ILE A 85 15.43 10.02 1.41
CA ILE A 85 14.38 10.09 2.43
C ILE A 85 14.25 11.53 2.91
N HIS A 86 13.04 12.07 2.81
CA HIS A 86 12.71 13.42 3.26
C HIS A 86 11.71 13.37 4.41
N PHE A 87 12.08 13.96 5.54
CA PHE A 87 11.18 14.15 6.67
C PHE A 87 10.68 15.60 6.68
N ARG A 88 9.38 15.80 6.50
CA ARG A 88 8.80 17.15 6.68
C ARG A 88 8.83 17.52 8.17
N SER A 89 9.13 18.79 8.44
CA SER A 89 9.27 19.34 9.80
C SER A 89 8.03 20.11 10.28
N ALA A 90 7.00 20.22 9.43
CA ALA A 90 5.72 20.82 9.73
C ALA A 90 4.60 20.05 8.99
N PRO A 91 3.36 19.99 9.54
CA PRO A 91 2.92 20.64 10.79
C PRO A 91 3.41 19.94 12.07
N GLY A 92 3.68 18.64 12.03
CA GLY A 92 4.46 17.91 13.05
C GLY A 92 5.85 17.52 12.53
N ARG A 93 6.63 16.79 13.35
CA ARG A 93 8.00 16.38 12.99
C ARG A 93 8.42 15.06 13.59
N PHE A 94 9.46 14.47 13.02
CA PHE A 94 10.18 13.34 13.61
C PHE A 94 11.40 13.83 14.38
N SER A 95 11.64 13.23 15.55
CA SER A 95 12.92 13.40 16.25
C SER A 95 14.07 12.79 15.43
N PRO A 96 15.33 13.23 15.63
CA PRO A 96 16.48 12.65 14.93
C PRO A 96 16.64 11.14 15.13
N LEU A 97 16.30 10.63 16.32
CA LEU A 97 16.33 9.20 16.64
C LEU A 97 15.29 8.44 15.81
N ALA A 98 14.05 8.95 15.74
CA ALA A 98 13.00 8.36 14.92
C ALA A 98 13.36 8.37 13.42
N GLN A 99 13.96 9.46 12.93
CA GLN A 99 14.43 9.54 11.53
C GLN A 99 15.46 8.46 11.24
N THR A 100 16.45 8.30 12.11
CA THR A 100 17.48 7.26 11.97
C THR A 100 16.88 5.86 11.98
N ALA A 101 15.97 5.58 12.93
CA ALA A 101 15.30 4.28 13.01
C ALA A 101 14.49 3.97 11.75
N VAL A 102 13.75 4.95 11.22
CA VAL A 102 13.00 4.82 9.97
C VAL A 102 13.92 4.56 8.79
N GLN A 103 14.99 5.33 8.62
CA GLN A 103 15.96 5.13 7.55
C GLN A 103 16.52 3.69 7.56
N GLN A 104 16.92 3.22 8.74
CA GLN A 104 17.43 1.86 8.92
C GLN A 104 16.36 0.81 8.62
N ALA A 105 15.12 1.00 9.08
CA ALA A 105 14.05 0.06 8.83
C ALA A 105 13.69 -0.04 7.34
N ILE A 106 13.64 1.07 6.59
CA ILE A 106 13.41 1.03 5.14
C ILE A 106 14.48 0.19 4.46
N TYR A 107 15.76 0.46 4.74
CA TYR A 107 16.88 -0.30 4.17
C TYR A 107 16.81 -1.79 4.52
N ARG A 108 16.58 -2.12 5.79
CA ARG A 108 16.55 -3.52 6.28
C ARG A 108 15.34 -4.29 5.73
N THR A 109 14.19 -3.64 5.63
CA THR A 109 12.97 -4.25 5.07
C THR A 109 13.14 -4.49 3.57
N ALA A 110 13.73 -3.52 2.83
CA ALA A 110 14.03 -3.69 1.41
C ALA A 110 15.02 -4.83 1.17
N LYS A 111 16.08 -4.89 1.97
CA LYS A 111 17.05 -6.00 1.96
C LYS A 111 16.36 -7.35 2.21
N ALA A 112 15.51 -7.44 3.24
CA ALA A 112 14.75 -8.65 3.53
C ALA A 112 13.80 -9.03 2.38
N ALA A 113 13.24 -8.05 1.66
CA ALA A 113 12.40 -8.27 0.49
C ALA A 113 13.19 -8.63 -0.79
N GLY A 114 14.52 -8.53 -0.79
CA GLY A 114 15.35 -8.70 -1.98
C GLY A 114 15.23 -7.55 -2.99
N LEU A 115 14.87 -6.35 -2.54
CA LEU A 115 14.69 -5.16 -3.38
C LEU A 115 15.89 -4.21 -3.26
N SER A 116 16.23 -3.53 -4.36
CA SER A 116 17.15 -2.38 -4.34
C SER A 116 16.36 -1.09 -4.10
N THR A 117 16.92 -0.21 -3.28
CA THR A 117 16.35 1.11 -2.95
C THR A 117 16.95 2.24 -3.79
N ASP A 118 17.80 1.93 -4.78
CA ASP A 118 18.66 2.93 -5.45
C ASP A 118 17.89 3.99 -6.24
N THR A 119 16.64 3.70 -6.59
CA THR A 119 15.76 4.57 -7.36
C THR A 119 14.66 5.20 -6.50
N TRP A 120 14.68 5.03 -5.18
CA TRP A 120 13.52 5.37 -4.35
C TRP A 120 13.65 6.76 -3.72
N THR A 121 12.56 7.52 -3.81
CA THR A 121 12.31 8.69 -2.96
C THR A 121 11.16 8.38 -2.02
N VAL A 122 11.39 8.59 -0.72
CA VAL A 122 10.38 8.45 0.33
C VAL A 122 10.21 9.79 1.03
N VAL A 123 8.98 10.28 1.12
CA VAL A 123 8.64 11.49 1.88
C VAL A 123 7.71 11.11 3.02
N LEU A 124 8.05 11.53 4.22
CA LEU A 124 7.28 11.29 5.44
C LEU A 124 6.86 12.60 6.06
N SER A 125 5.60 12.69 6.47
CA SER A 125 5.10 13.84 7.22
C SER A 125 4.15 13.44 8.32
N VAL A 126 4.20 14.22 9.40
CA VAL A 126 3.31 14.11 10.54
C VAL A 126 2.25 15.21 10.37
N PRO A 127 0.99 14.86 10.08
CA PRO A 127 -0.08 15.83 9.81
C PRO A 127 -0.55 16.54 11.09
N ASP A 128 -0.24 16.00 12.28
CA ASP A 128 -0.64 16.57 13.56
C ASP A 128 0.24 17.78 13.97
N PRO A 129 -0.34 18.99 14.11
CA PRO A 129 0.42 20.18 14.46
C PRO A 129 1.12 20.06 15.82
N GLY A 130 2.42 20.39 15.86
CA GLY A 130 3.20 20.41 17.10
C GLY A 130 3.59 19.04 17.64
N LEU A 131 3.10 17.94 17.07
CA LEU A 131 3.48 16.59 17.45
C LEU A 131 4.94 16.32 17.07
N THR A 132 5.74 15.85 18.03
CA THR A 132 7.08 15.30 17.77
C THR A 132 7.07 13.80 18.00
N VAL A 133 7.38 13.05 16.94
CA VAL A 133 7.43 11.59 16.98
C VAL A 133 8.83 11.14 17.40
N HIS A 134 8.93 10.53 18.58
CA HIS A 134 10.21 10.16 19.20
C HIS A 134 10.60 8.69 19.05
N GLY A 135 9.64 7.76 19.10
CA GLY A 135 9.91 6.33 19.22
C GLY A 135 10.44 5.68 17.96
N ASP A 136 11.43 4.78 18.11
CA ASP A 136 11.91 3.90 17.05
C ASP A 136 10.89 2.79 16.70
N SER A 137 10.02 2.42 17.64
CA SER A 137 9.03 1.36 17.50
C SER A 137 7.97 1.55 16.40
N LEU A 138 7.94 2.71 15.72
CA LEU A 138 7.13 2.92 14.51
C LEU A 138 7.85 2.49 13.23
N SER A 139 9.17 2.30 13.29
CA SER A 139 10.02 2.17 12.12
C SER A 139 9.70 0.92 11.29
N ALA A 140 9.28 -0.18 11.93
CA ALA A 140 8.80 -1.37 11.21
C ALA A 140 7.57 -1.08 10.35
N MET A 141 6.61 -0.30 10.88
CA MET A 141 5.41 0.09 10.12
C MET A 141 5.80 0.88 8.87
N VAL A 142 6.71 1.86 9.01
CA VAL A 142 7.17 2.67 7.88
C VAL A 142 7.93 1.81 6.86
N GLY A 143 8.86 0.98 7.31
CA GLY A 143 9.63 0.10 6.43
C GLY A 143 8.74 -0.82 5.59
N LEU A 144 7.79 -1.52 6.24
CA LEU A 144 6.83 -2.41 5.57
C LEU A 144 5.90 -1.65 4.61
N SER A 145 5.46 -0.45 4.99
CA SER A 145 4.62 0.39 4.14
C SER A 145 5.36 0.84 2.88
N VAL A 146 6.64 1.20 2.98
CA VAL A 146 7.46 1.53 1.80
C VAL A 146 7.58 0.34 0.86
N ILE A 147 7.79 -0.88 1.39
CA ILE A 147 7.86 -2.09 0.55
C ILE A 147 6.52 -2.39 -0.11
N ALA A 148 5.40 -2.24 0.61
CA ALA A 148 4.07 -2.40 0.03
C ALA A 148 3.87 -1.42 -1.13
N LEU A 149 4.15 -0.13 -0.91
CA LEU A 149 4.06 0.89 -1.96
C LEU A 149 4.99 0.60 -3.13
N ALA A 150 6.23 0.15 -2.91
CA ALA A 150 7.16 -0.23 -3.97
C ALA A 150 6.61 -1.37 -4.83
N LYS A 151 5.93 -2.35 -4.21
CA LYS A 151 5.27 -3.47 -4.89
C LYS A 151 3.90 -3.13 -5.50
N GLY A 152 3.41 -1.90 -5.30
CA GLY A 152 2.09 -1.47 -5.77
C GLY A 152 0.93 -1.97 -4.90
N GLU A 153 1.22 -2.35 -3.66
CA GLU A 153 0.27 -2.81 -2.64
C GLU A 153 -0.03 -1.67 -1.64
N LEU A 154 -1.12 -1.81 -0.88
CA LEU A 154 -1.50 -0.91 0.19
C LEU A 154 -1.74 -1.72 1.47
N ILE A 155 -1.38 -1.15 2.63
CA ILE A 155 -1.73 -1.74 3.93
C ILE A 155 -3.12 -1.24 4.35
N PRO A 156 -4.11 -2.11 4.65
CA PRO A 156 -5.40 -1.65 5.16
C PRO A 156 -5.25 -0.74 6.39
N PRO A 157 -6.00 0.39 6.48
CA PRO A 157 -5.78 1.42 7.50
C PRO A 157 -6.14 0.99 8.93
N ASP A 158 -6.79 -0.16 9.07
CA ASP A 158 -7.14 -0.79 10.35
C ASP A 158 -6.12 -1.86 10.80
N ARG A 159 -4.93 -1.83 10.21
CA ARG A 159 -3.80 -2.69 10.58
C ARG A 159 -2.60 -1.82 10.94
N VAL A 160 -1.92 -2.21 12.00
CA VAL A 160 -0.71 -1.51 12.46
C VAL A 160 0.28 -2.51 13.04
N ILE A 161 1.55 -2.15 13.05
CA ILE A 161 2.61 -2.87 13.75
C ILE A 161 3.36 -1.92 14.69
N THR A 162 3.78 -2.42 15.84
CA THR A 162 4.86 -1.82 16.64
C THR A 162 6.08 -2.73 16.63
N GLY A 163 7.26 -2.14 16.52
CA GLY A 163 8.51 -2.88 16.43
C GLY A 163 9.60 -2.12 15.68
N THR A 164 10.81 -2.65 15.73
CA THR A 164 11.92 -2.23 14.86
C THR A 164 12.34 -3.41 13.98
N VAL A 165 13.08 -3.13 12.90
CA VAL A 165 13.59 -4.17 12.01
C VAL A 165 15.08 -4.38 12.28
N THR A 166 15.50 -5.60 12.60
CA THR A 166 16.92 -5.94 12.80
C THR A 166 17.67 -6.06 11.46
N PRO A 167 19.02 -5.99 11.42
CA PRO A 167 19.79 -6.19 10.20
C PRO A 167 19.57 -7.53 9.49
N GLU A 168 19.11 -8.54 10.24
CA GLU A 168 18.79 -9.89 9.79
C GLU A 168 17.35 -10.02 9.27
N GLY A 169 16.52 -8.98 9.43
CA GLY A 169 15.11 -9.00 8.99
C GLY A 169 14.13 -9.53 10.04
N TYR A 170 14.51 -9.55 11.31
CA TYR A 170 13.59 -9.86 12.42
C TYR A 170 12.85 -8.60 12.91
N ILE A 171 11.70 -8.81 13.54
CA ILE A 171 10.98 -7.76 14.27
C ILE A 171 11.46 -7.77 15.72
N ALA A 172 12.20 -6.74 16.12
CA ALA A 172 12.77 -6.67 17.45
C ALA A 172 11.74 -6.22 18.50
N ARG A 173 11.91 -6.71 19.72
CA ARG A 173 11.10 -6.34 20.88
C ARG A 173 11.08 -4.83 21.11
N VAL A 174 9.95 -4.35 21.64
CA VAL A 174 9.75 -2.96 22.07
C VAL A 174 8.94 -2.97 23.35
N GLY A 175 9.14 -1.95 24.20
CA GLY A 175 8.37 -1.82 25.43
C GLY A 175 7.01 -1.15 25.23
N SER A 176 6.24 -1.16 26.31
CA SER A 176 4.92 -0.57 26.45
C SER A 176 3.91 -1.10 25.43
N VAL A 177 4.01 -2.38 25.07
CA VAL A 177 3.07 -3.06 24.18
C VAL A 177 1.63 -2.98 24.72
N PRO A 178 1.35 -3.21 26.03
CA PRO A 178 -0.01 -3.08 26.57
C PRO A 178 -0.65 -1.73 26.26
N LEU A 179 0.06 -0.63 26.52
CA LEU A 179 -0.45 0.73 26.28
C LEU A 179 -0.74 0.97 24.79
N LYS A 180 0.13 0.45 23.91
CA LYS A 180 -0.04 0.58 22.45
C LYS A 180 -1.23 -0.24 21.93
N VAL A 181 -1.42 -1.45 22.47
CA VAL A 181 -2.55 -2.33 22.17
C VAL A 181 -3.85 -1.67 22.63
N ASP A 182 -3.90 -1.14 23.85
CA ASP A 182 -5.07 -0.41 24.36
C ASP A 182 -5.42 0.81 23.50
N ALA A 183 -4.42 1.61 23.12
CA ALA A 183 -4.64 2.76 22.25
C ALA A 183 -5.14 2.36 20.85
N ALA A 184 -4.60 1.27 20.28
CA ALA A 184 -5.06 0.73 19.01
C ALA A 184 -6.53 0.28 19.08
N ASN A 185 -6.92 -0.37 20.17
CA ASN A 185 -8.31 -0.75 20.41
C ASN A 185 -9.23 0.47 20.54
N GLN A 186 -8.80 1.51 21.27
CA GLN A 186 -9.54 2.78 21.38
C GLN A 186 -9.66 3.50 20.03
N ALA A 187 -8.68 3.33 19.14
CA ALA A 187 -8.69 3.85 17.77
C ALA A 187 -9.40 2.93 16.76
N HIS A 188 -10.06 1.86 17.22
CA HIS A 188 -10.77 0.89 16.38
C HIS A 188 -9.89 0.19 15.32
N ILE A 189 -8.59 0.04 15.60
CA ILE A 189 -7.70 -0.81 14.81
C ILE A 189 -8.16 -2.26 14.98
N ARG A 190 -8.32 -2.99 13.87
CA ARG A 190 -8.79 -4.37 13.88
C ARG A 190 -7.67 -5.38 14.05
N ARG A 191 -6.44 -5.04 13.62
CA ARG A 191 -5.27 -5.90 13.75
C ARG A 191 -4.04 -5.12 14.20
N VAL A 192 -3.44 -5.56 15.29
CA VAL A 192 -2.16 -5.04 15.80
C VAL A 192 -1.13 -6.15 15.74
N LEU A 193 -0.05 -5.91 15.02
CA LEU A 193 1.11 -6.79 15.05
C LEU A 193 2.06 -6.32 16.15
N VAL A 194 2.52 -7.27 16.95
CA VAL A 194 3.47 -7.03 18.04
C VAL A 194 4.69 -7.93 17.83
N PRO A 195 5.88 -7.57 18.33
CA PRO A 195 7.03 -8.47 18.25
C PRO A 195 6.74 -9.79 18.96
N GLU A 196 7.23 -10.90 18.41
CA GLU A 196 7.11 -12.23 19.04
C GLU A 196 7.83 -12.29 20.40
N GLU A 197 8.97 -11.62 20.51
CA GLU A 197 9.68 -11.42 21.77
C GLU A 197 9.06 -10.30 22.59
N HIS A 198 8.68 -10.60 23.83
CA HIS A 198 8.06 -9.66 24.75
C HIS A 198 9.11 -8.91 25.57
N ASP A 199 8.80 -7.67 25.96
CA ASP A 199 9.59 -6.97 26.97
C ASP A 199 9.24 -7.51 28.36
N VAL A 200 10.24 -7.90 29.15
CA VAL A 200 10.07 -8.40 30.52
C VAL A 200 9.53 -7.31 31.45
N GLY A 201 9.72 -6.03 31.08
CA GLY A 201 9.16 -4.89 31.81
C GLY A 201 7.68 -4.63 31.56
N ASP A 202 7.08 -5.25 30.53
CA ASP A 202 5.67 -5.06 30.24
C ASP A 202 4.80 -5.99 31.11
N PRO A 203 3.72 -5.48 31.73
CA PRO A 203 2.75 -6.34 32.40
C PRO A 203 2.02 -7.20 31.37
N ASP A 204 1.49 -8.34 31.80
CA ASP A 204 0.53 -9.11 31.02
C ASP A 204 -0.67 -8.22 30.65
N TRP A 205 -1.22 -8.44 29.46
CA TRP A 205 -2.39 -7.70 28.98
C TRP A 205 -3.43 -8.64 28.39
N GLU A 206 -4.70 -8.25 28.50
CA GLU A 206 -5.79 -8.95 27.86
C GLU A 206 -5.93 -8.49 26.41
N THR A 207 -6.22 -9.42 25.50
CA THR A 207 -6.48 -9.07 24.11
C THR A 207 -7.91 -8.55 23.98
N PRO A 208 -8.13 -7.32 23.49
CA PRO A 208 -9.48 -6.80 23.32
C PRO A 208 -10.32 -7.63 22.36
N PHE A 209 -11.56 -7.96 22.72
CA PHE A 209 -12.40 -8.91 21.99
C PHE A 209 -12.59 -8.59 20.49
N LEU A 210 -12.63 -7.30 20.13
CA LEU A 210 -12.87 -6.85 18.75
C LEU A 210 -11.58 -6.59 17.95
N MET A 211 -10.41 -6.87 18.52
CA MET A 211 -9.12 -6.60 17.91
C MET A 211 -8.23 -7.85 17.93
N GLN A 212 -7.63 -8.17 16.79
CA GLN A 212 -6.66 -9.25 16.69
C GLN A 212 -5.26 -8.73 17.03
N VAL A 213 -4.66 -9.23 18.10
CA VAL A 213 -3.23 -9.02 18.40
C VAL A 213 -2.44 -10.22 17.89
N SER A 214 -1.49 -10.00 16.97
CA SER A 214 -0.74 -11.09 16.32
C SER A 214 0.77 -10.92 16.56
N PRO A 215 1.42 -11.84 17.27
CA PRO A 215 2.87 -11.87 17.38
C PRO A 215 3.51 -12.14 16.01
N VAL A 216 4.59 -11.41 15.68
CA VAL A 216 5.39 -11.61 14.47
C VAL A 216 6.88 -11.54 14.78
N GLY A 217 7.65 -12.51 14.26
CA GLY A 217 9.09 -12.60 14.47
C GLY A 217 9.92 -12.02 13.33
N SER A 218 9.38 -11.95 12.11
CA SER A 218 10.14 -11.53 10.91
C SER A 218 9.40 -10.54 10.01
N VAL A 219 10.17 -9.83 9.18
CA VAL A 219 9.64 -8.95 8.13
C VAL A 219 8.67 -9.69 7.21
N SER A 220 8.97 -10.94 6.83
CA SER A 220 8.10 -11.72 5.95
C SER A 220 6.75 -12.04 6.57
N GLN A 221 6.73 -12.42 7.85
CA GLN A 221 5.48 -12.66 8.60
C GLN A 221 4.69 -11.36 8.79
N ALA A 222 5.38 -10.28 9.17
CA ALA A 222 4.76 -8.98 9.37
C ALA A 222 4.16 -8.43 8.07
N TYR A 223 4.90 -8.54 6.96
CA TYR A 223 4.42 -8.13 5.64
C TYR A 223 3.15 -8.87 5.26
N TRP A 224 3.16 -10.21 5.33
CA TRP A 224 1.97 -11.01 5.04
C TRP A 224 0.78 -10.64 5.93
N ALA A 225 1.01 -10.47 7.23
CA ALA A 225 -0.08 -10.16 8.16
C ALA A 225 -0.66 -8.74 7.96
N LEU A 226 0.13 -7.79 7.43
CA LEU A 226 -0.32 -6.45 7.07
C LEU A 226 -0.98 -6.40 5.69
N THR A 227 -0.44 -7.05 4.66
CA THR A 227 -0.90 -6.87 3.28
C THR A 227 -1.75 -8.02 2.73
N ASP A 228 -1.78 -9.17 3.41
CA ASP A 228 -2.31 -10.45 2.89
C ASP A 228 -1.57 -10.97 1.63
N HIS A 229 -0.39 -10.44 1.34
CA HIS A 229 0.46 -10.84 0.22
C HIS A 229 1.82 -11.38 0.71
N PRO A 230 2.43 -12.35 0.02
CA PRO A 230 3.75 -12.82 0.41
C PRO A 230 4.82 -11.74 0.14
N LEU A 231 5.86 -11.71 0.97
CA LEU A 231 6.97 -10.77 0.79
C LEU A 231 7.69 -11.04 -0.54
N HIS A 232 7.92 -12.32 -0.85
CA HIS A 232 8.50 -12.79 -2.10
C HIS A 232 7.42 -13.43 -2.99
N PRO A 233 7.46 -13.23 -4.32
CA PRO A 233 6.57 -13.90 -5.27
C PRO A 233 6.66 -15.42 -5.25
#